data_AF-A0A192A8L3-F1
#
_entry.id   AF-A0A192A8L3-F1
#
_cell.length_a   1.000
_cell.length_b   1.000
_cell.length_c   1.000
_cell.angle_alpha   90.00
_cell.angle_beta   90.00
_cell.angle_gamma   90.00
#
_symmetry.space_group_name_H-M   'P 1'
#
loop_
_entity.id
_entity.type
_entity.pdbx_description
1 polymer ?
#
loop_
_entity_poly.entity_id
_entity_poly.type
_entity_poly.pdbx_seq_one_letter_code
_entity_poly.pdbx_strand_id
1 'polypeptide(L)'
;MLEKFLMGGIDRKLCAGELAILIFTAVGLRNPWVLLALPPTHLILWLATKRDPDQFNCYLRYSKQGDFYEPRPMLRQTRNARPKGFARGELC
;
A
#
# COMPACT_ATOMS: atom_id res chain seq x y z
N MET A 1 -12.99 -0.56 11.87
CA MET A 1 -11.92 0.30 11.31
C MET A 1 -10.72 -0.59 11.04
N LEU A 2 -10.07 -0.50 9.88
CA LEU A 2 -8.82 -1.22 9.63
C LEU A 2 -7.72 -0.50 10.42
N GLU A 3 -7.25 -1.07 11.52
CA GLU A 3 -6.13 -0.48 12.26
C GLU A 3 -4.88 -0.48 11.39
N LYS A 4 -4.20 0.66 11.29
CA LYS A 4 -2.87 0.74 10.68
C LYS A 4 -1.92 0.00 11.62
N PHE A 5 -1.51 -1.21 11.23
CA PHE A 5 -0.49 -1.95 11.97
C PHE A 5 0.88 -1.30 11.70
N LEU A 6 1.27 -0.41 12.61
CA LEU A 6 2.53 0.33 12.54
C LEU A 6 3.63 -0.45 13.26
N MET A 7 4.80 -0.54 12.64
CA MET A 7 6.01 -1.13 13.23
C MET A 7 7.05 -0.01 13.35
N GLY A 8 7.43 0.37 14.57
CA GLY A 8 8.34 1.51 14.78
C GLY A 8 7.78 2.88 14.37
N GLY A 9 6.45 2.99 14.18
CA GLY A 9 5.80 4.24 13.76
C GLY A 9 5.62 4.41 12.25
N ILE A 10 6.03 3.43 11.43
CA ILE A 10 5.80 3.38 9.98
C ILE A 10 5.00 2.12 9.57
N ASP A 11 4.48 2.09 8.34
CA ASP A 11 3.79 0.91 7.79
C ASP A 11 4.74 -0.31 7.75
N ARG A 12 4.24 -1.48 8.18
CA ARG A 12 4.99 -2.75 8.17
C ARG A 12 5.60 -3.06 6.80
N LYS A 13 4.91 -2.76 5.69
CA LYS A 13 5.43 -3.04 4.34
C LYS A 13 6.67 -2.20 4.04
N LEU A 14 6.68 -0.95 4.49
CA LEU A 14 7.80 -0.03 4.32
C LEU A 14 8.98 -0.46 5.19
N CYS A 15 8.74 -0.82 6.45
CA CYS A 15 9.76 -1.35 7.36
C CYS A 15 10.38 -2.65 6.82
N ALA A 16 9.56 -3.58 6.32
CA ALA A 16 10.05 -4.81 5.70
C ALA A 16 10.85 -4.55 4.42
N GLY A 17 10.42 -3.59 3.59
CA GLY A 17 11.15 -3.17 2.40
C GLY A 17 12.51 -2.58 2.71
N GLU A 18 12.58 -1.68 3.69
CA GLU A 18 13.82 -1.09 4.18
C GLU A 18 14.80 -2.15 4.67
N LEU A 19 14.33 -3.06 5.53
CA LEU A 19 15.15 -4.13 6.08
C LEU A 19 15.66 -5.08 4.97
N ALA A 20 14.80 -5.44 4.02
CA ALA A 20 15.19 -6.26 2.87
C ALA A 20 16.29 -5.57 2.05
N ILE A 21 16.12 -4.29 1.69
CA ILE A 21 17.10 -3.53 0.91
C ILE A 21 18.46 -3.50 1.62
N LEU A 22 18.48 -3.19 2.92
CA LEU A 22 19.72 -3.13 3.68
C LEU A 22 20.41 -4.50 3.79
N ILE A 23 19.64 -5.57 4.02
CA ILE A 23 20.19 -6.93 4.05
C ILE A 23 20.76 -7.33 2.69
N PHE A 24 20.02 -7.12 1.60
CA PHE A 24 20.50 -7.45 0.25
C PHE A 24 21.75 -6.64 -0.12
N THR A 25 21.80 -5.37 0.28
CA THR A 25 22.96 -4.51 0.05
C THR A 25 24.17 -4.97 0.86
N ALA A 26 23.97 -5.31 2.15
CA ALA A 26 25.04 -5.83 3.01
C ALA A 26 25.60 -7.15 2.49
N VAL A 27 24.73 -8.06 2.02
CA VAL A 27 25.12 -9.34 1.40
C VAL A 27 25.84 -9.11 0.07
N GLY A 28 25.30 -8.27 -0.81
CA GLY A 28 25.88 -7.97 -2.12
C GLY A 28 27.26 -7.33 -2.04
N LEU A 29 27.47 -6.43 -1.06
CA LEU A 29 28.76 -5.80 -0.80
C LEU A 29 29.68 -6.62 0.12
N ARG A 30 29.19 -7.73 0.67
CA ARG A 30 29.87 -8.53 1.73
C ARG A 30 30.35 -7.67 2.90
N ASN A 31 29.59 -6.62 3.22
CA ASN A 31 29.95 -5.63 4.22
C ASN A 31 28.82 -5.50 5.25
N PRO A 32 28.92 -6.12 6.43
CA PRO A 32 27.88 -6.06 7.45
C PRO A 32 27.73 -4.66 8.06
N TRP A 33 28.73 -3.79 7.94
CA TRP A 33 28.68 -2.42 8.47
C TRP A 33 27.59 -1.56 7.80
N VAL A 34 27.12 -1.96 6.60
CA VAL A 34 25.99 -1.32 5.91
C VAL A 34 24.71 -1.35 6.76
N LEU A 35 24.55 -2.33 7.65
CA LEU A 35 23.39 -2.41 8.54
C LEU A 35 23.32 -1.25 9.55
N LEU A 36 24.44 -0.56 9.82
CA LEU A 36 24.44 0.67 10.64
C LEU A 36 23.68 1.82 9.97
N ALA A 37 23.34 1.72 8.69
CA ALA A 37 22.47 2.69 8.02
C ALA A 37 21.00 2.56 8.45
N LEU A 38 20.60 1.46 9.11
CA LEU A 38 19.20 1.22 9.49
C LEU A 38 18.61 2.34 10.38
N PRO A 39 19.24 2.78 11.48
CA PRO A 39 18.68 3.86 12.31
C PRO A 39 18.45 5.18 11.55
N PRO A 40 19.42 5.75 10.79
CA PRO A 40 19.18 6.99 10.07
C PRO A 40 18.20 6.84 8.92
N THR A 41 18.22 5.74 8.15
CA THR A 41 17.23 5.54 7.07
C THR A 41 15.82 5.38 7.63
N HIS A 42 15.68 4.71 8.77
CA HIS A 42 14.39 4.49 9.40
C HIS A 42 13.79 5.79 9.92
N LEU A 43 14.63 6.65 10.52
CA LEU A 43 14.23 7.98 10.97
C LEU A 43 13.76 8.86 9.79
N ILE A 44 14.48 8.84 8.67
CA ILE A 44 14.10 9.59 7.46
C ILE A 44 12.76 9.08 6.92
N LEU A 45 12.60 7.75 6.81
CA LEU A 45 11.38 7.12 6.34
C LEU A 45 10.20 7.42 7.26
N TRP A 46 10.43 7.42 8.58
CA TRP A 46 9.46 7.83 9.58
C TRP A 46 9.05 9.29 9.42
N LEU A 47 10.00 10.23 9.28
CA LEU A 47 9.69 11.64 9.06
C LEU A 47 8.90 11.87 7.76
N ALA A 48 9.24 11.16 6.69
CA ALA A 48 8.55 11.25 5.41
C ALA A 48 7.10 10.74 5.50
N THR A 49 6.90 9.60 6.16
CA THR A 49 5.58 8.95 6.27
C THR A 49 4.68 9.55 7.36
N LYS A 50 5.26 10.19 8.39
CA LYS A 50 4.52 10.88 9.45
C LYS A 50 3.64 12.02 8.92
N ARG A 51 4.07 12.69 7.84
CA ARG A 51 3.34 13.81 7.22
C ARG A 51 2.21 13.38 6.30
N ASP A 52 2.14 12.11 5.91
CA ASP A 52 1.18 11.64 4.91
C ASP A 52 0.23 10.56 5.47
N PRO A 53 -0.58 10.87 6.49
CA PRO A 53 -1.65 9.97 6.93
C PRO A 53 -2.70 9.75 5.83
N ASP A 54 -2.74 10.66 4.85
CA ASP A 54 -3.72 10.72 3.77
C ASP A 54 -3.45 9.72 2.65
N GLN A 55 -2.21 9.32 2.35
CA GLN A 55 -1.97 8.26 1.37
C GLN A 55 -2.77 6.98 1.61
N PHE A 56 -2.92 6.56 2.86
CA PHE A 56 -3.73 5.39 3.20
C PHE A 56 -5.23 5.68 3.08
N ASN A 57 -5.68 6.88 3.44
CA ASN A 57 -7.08 7.28 3.29
C ASN A 57 -7.46 7.41 1.81
N CYS A 58 -6.58 7.99 1.00
CA CYS A 58 -6.65 8.06 -0.45
C CYS A 58 -6.66 6.65 -1.03
N TYR A 59 -5.72 5.78 -0.67
CA TYR A 59 -5.71 4.38 -1.12
C TYR A 59 -7.01 3.64 -0.74
N LEU A 60 -7.50 3.79 0.49
CA LEU A 60 -8.79 3.20 0.91
C LEU A 60 -10.00 3.77 0.16
N ARG A 61 -9.94 5.05 -0.25
CA ARG A 61 -10.98 5.67 -1.07
C ARG A 61 -10.91 5.15 -2.51
N TYR A 62 -9.71 5.09 -3.10
CA TYR A 62 -9.48 4.57 -4.46
C TYR A 62 -9.72 3.07 -4.58
N SER A 63 -9.41 2.26 -3.57
CA SER A 63 -9.71 0.82 -3.58
C SER A 63 -11.21 0.53 -3.60
N LYS A 64 -12.02 1.48 -3.12
CA LYS A 64 -13.49 1.44 -3.17
C LYS A 64 -14.05 2.09 -4.43
N GLN A 65 -13.21 2.63 -5.30
CA GLN A 65 -13.65 3.35 -6.50
C GLN A 65 -13.98 2.41 -7.67
N GLY A 66 -13.43 1.19 -7.68
CA GLY A 66 -13.89 0.12 -8.58
C GLY A 66 -15.37 -0.22 -8.39
N ASP A 67 -15.92 0.02 -7.19
CA ASP A 67 -17.36 -0.12 -6.94
C ASP A 67 -18.19 1.08 -7.45
N PHE A 68 -17.56 2.18 -7.88
CA PHE A 68 -18.24 3.43 -8.25
C PHE A 68 -18.43 3.62 -9.75
N TYR A 69 -17.41 3.32 -10.56
CA TYR A 69 -17.51 3.39 -12.01
C TYR A 69 -16.52 2.42 -12.68
N GLU A 70 -16.96 1.20 -12.95
CA GLU A 70 -16.18 0.21 -13.69
C GLU A 70 -16.83 -0.03 -15.08
N PRO A 71 -16.18 0.43 -16.18
CA PRO A 71 -16.72 0.26 -17.53
C PRO A 71 -16.65 -1.19 -18.02
N ARG A 72 -15.96 -2.08 -17.30
CA ARG A 72 -15.94 -3.53 -17.59
C ARG A 72 -16.86 -4.30 -16.64
N PRO A 73 -17.59 -5.31 -17.13
CA PRO A 73 -18.49 -6.05 -16.26
C PRO A 73 -17.64 -6.91 -15.32
N MET A 74 -17.95 -6.90 -14.02
CA MET A 74 -17.27 -7.71 -13.01
C MET A 74 -18.28 -8.57 -12.26
N LEU A 75 -18.02 -9.88 -12.17
CA LEU A 75 -18.85 -10.86 -11.45
C LEU A 75 -19.11 -10.50 -9.97
N ARG A 76 -18.25 -9.69 -9.35
CA ARG A 76 -18.29 -9.36 -7.91
C ARG A 76 -18.63 -7.89 -7.64
N GLN A 77 -19.16 -7.15 -8.62
CA GLN A 77 -19.51 -5.75 -8.39
C GLN A 77 -20.69 -5.66 -7.39
N THR A 78 -20.45 -5.07 -6.21
CA THR A 78 -21.44 -5.05 -5.13
C THR A 78 -22.30 -3.78 -5.08
N ARG A 79 -21.91 -2.72 -5.82
CA ARG A 79 -22.56 -1.40 -5.82
C ARG A 79 -22.56 -0.77 -7.22
N ASN A 80 -23.37 0.27 -7.42
CA ASN A 80 -23.49 1.04 -8.67
C ASN A 80 -23.73 0.19 -9.93
N ALA A 81 -24.75 -0.68 -9.88
CA ALA A 81 -25.15 -1.47 -11.04
C ALA A 81 -25.42 -0.57 -12.27
N ARG A 82 -24.81 -0.91 -13.40
CA ARG A 82 -24.93 -0.18 -14.69
C ARG A 82 -26.37 0.13 -15.06
N PRO A 83 -26.74 1.24 -15.71
CA PRO A 83 -28.13 1.53 -16.10
C PRO A 83 -28.84 0.36 -16.83
N LYS A 84 -30.18 0.29 -16.73
CA LYS A 84 -30.97 -0.66 -17.54
C LYS A 84 -30.63 -0.47 -19.02
N GLY A 85 -30.30 -1.54 -19.73
CA GLY A 85 -29.88 -1.51 -21.13
C GLY A 85 -28.36 -1.55 -21.38
N PHE A 86 -27.52 -1.44 -20.35
CA PHE A 86 -26.05 -1.52 -20.47
C PHE A 86 -25.47 -2.79 -19.82
N ALA A 87 -25.98 -3.98 -20.18
CA ALA A 87 -25.53 -5.26 -19.62
C ALA A 87 -25.61 -5.32 -18.07
N ARG A 88 -26.65 -4.73 -17.48
CA ARG A 88 -26.92 -4.77 -16.04
C ARG A 88 -27.32 -6.18 -15.63
N GLY A 89 -26.52 -6.83 -14.78
CA GLY A 89 -26.83 -8.16 -14.24
C GLY A 89 -26.48 -9.32 -15.19
N GLU A 90 -25.84 -9.03 -16.31
CA GLU A 90 -25.22 -10.04 -17.18
C GLU A 90 -24.03 -10.65 -16.45
N LEU A 91 -23.94 -11.98 -16.43
CA LEU A 91 -22.75 -12.69 -15.98
C LEU A 91 -21.69 -12.54 -17.07
N CYS A 92 -20.47 -12.13 -16.71
CA CYS A 92 -19.33 -12.27 -17.61
C CYS A 92 -19.01 -13.75 -17.81
#